data_AF-A0A1D6H1Y2-F1
#
_entry.id   AF-A0A1D6H1Y2-F1
#
_cell.length_a   1.000
_cell.length_b   1.000
_cell.length_c   1.000
_cell.angle_alpha   90.00
_cell.angle_beta   90.00
_cell.angle_gamma   90.00
#
_symmetry.space_group_name_H-M   'P 1'
#
loop_
_entity.id
_entity.type
_entity.pdbx_description
1 polymer ?
#
loop_
_entity_poly.entity_id
_entity_poly.type
_entity_poly.pdbx_seq_one_letter_code
_entity_poly.pdbx_strand_id
1 'polypeptide(L)'
;MNGCKNGVQKKLLDLNPRAFYSACSCHNLNLTLCDMANTCGKAKDFFGIIQRIYTIFANSIKKWQILKDNITGLTPKSVSATCWESRIESVKAIRFQFADFREALLQVADAGNDVKTSSEAKGLANNELGEYEFIVAIVIWYEVLFVVNIVSKHLQAKDMLIDDAIDKVQGLISFFKNYREIGFLEALQTAKDIAHEMDIDTSFRKRREIKRKRHFDENPDEANIAHSL
;
A
#
# COMPACT_ATOMS: atom_id res chain seq x y z
N MET A 1 -1.30 -0.99 26.26
CA MET A 1 -0.68 0.27 25.79
C MET A 1 0.22 0.83 26.87
N ASN A 2 1.40 1.28 26.48
CA ASN A 2 2.34 1.97 27.37
C ASN A 2 1.82 3.34 27.75
N GLY A 3 1.96 3.67 29.03
CA GLY A 3 1.54 4.97 29.52
C GLY A 3 1.91 5.11 30.99
N CYS A 4 2.70 6.13 31.29
CA CYS A 4 3.25 6.37 32.63
C CYS A 4 2.22 6.92 33.64
N LYS A 5 1.10 7.49 33.17
CA LYS A 5 0.07 8.11 34.02
C LYS A 5 -1.17 7.23 34.19
N ASN A 6 -1.81 6.84 33.08
CA ASN A 6 -3.06 6.06 33.07
C ASN A 6 -3.01 4.84 32.13
N GLY A 7 -1.82 4.43 31.70
CA GLY A 7 -1.64 3.27 30.81
C GLY A 7 -1.93 1.95 31.54
N VAL A 8 -2.27 0.92 30.76
CA VAL A 8 -2.47 -0.45 31.29
C VAL A 8 -1.23 -0.92 32.04
N GLN A 9 -0.03 -0.61 31.53
CA GLN A 9 1.24 -0.88 32.20
C GLN A 9 1.29 -0.28 33.60
N LYS A 10 0.98 1.02 33.75
CA LYS A 10 1.04 1.73 35.04
C LYS A 10 0.04 1.13 36.04
N LYS A 11 -1.21 0.89 35.62
CA LYS A 11 -2.23 0.26 36.46
C LYS A 11 -1.80 -1.13 36.95
N LEU A 12 -1.13 -1.93 36.11
CA LEU A 12 -0.67 -3.27 36.45
C LEU A 12 0.52 -3.23 37.42
N LEU A 13 1.43 -2.27 37.24
CA LEU A 13 2.55 -2.03 38.16
C LEU A 13 2.10 -1.45 39.52
N ASP A 14 1.03 -0.64 39.54
CA ASP A 14 0.46 -0.13 40.79
C ASP A 14 -0.18 -1.25 41.63
N LEU A 15 -0.73 -2.29 40.98
CA LEU A 15 -1.23 -3.50 41.64
C LEU A 15 -0.10 -4.47 42.03
N ASN A 16 0.90 -4.63 41.17
CA ASN A 16 2.06 -5.48 41.43
C ASN A 16 3.35 -4.81 40.93
N PRO A 17 4.12 -4.16 41.83
CA PRO A 17 5.37 -3.48 41.46
C PRO A 17 6.45 -4.41 40.91
N ARG A 18 6.33 -5.73 41.10
CA ARG A 18 7.28 -6.74 40.59
C ARG A 18 6.90 -7.28 39.21
N ALA A 19 5.76 -6.85 38.64
CA ALA A 19 5.36 -7.28 37.31
C ALA A 19 6.36 -6.77 36.25
N PHE A 20 6.73 -7.65 35.32
CA PHE A 20 7.55 -7.27 34.19
C PHE A 20 6.65 -6.86 33.02
N TYR A 21 7.02 -5.76 32.38
CA TYR A 21 6.36 -5.29 31.17
C TYR A 21 7.33 -5.41 29.99
N SER A 22 6.89 -6.04 28.90
CA SER A 22 7.57 -6.03 27.61
C SER A 22 6.66 -5.45 26.54
N ALA A 23 7.25 -4.66 25.63
CA ALA A 23 6.51 -4.16 24.47
C ALA A 23 6.22 -5.30 23.49
N CYS A 24 5.05 -5.25 22.84
CA CYS A 24 4.68 -6.24 21.85
C CYS A 24 5.48 -6.01 20.56
N SER A 25 6.31 -6.99 20.18
CA SER A 25 7.13 -6.95 18.97
C SER A 25 6.28 -6.76 17.71
N CYS A 26 5.13 -7.42 17.62
CA CYS A 26 4.21 -7.29 16.49
C CYS A 26 3.64 -5.87 16.38
N HIS A 27 3.33 -5.25 17.52
CA HIS A 27 2.84 -3.88 17.54
C HIS A 27 3.93 -2.90 17.08
N ASN A 28 5.17 -3.08 17.54
CA ASN A 28 6.30 -2.24 17.12
C ASN A 28 6.60 -2.40 15.62
N LEU A 29 6.53 -3.63 15.09
CA LEU A 29 6.66 -3.88 13.65
C LEU A 29 5.56 -3.16 12.87
N ASN A 30 4.31 -3.26 13.34
CA ASN A 30 3.16 -2.59 12.74
C ASN A 30 3.32 -1.06 12.74
N LEU A 31 3.83 -0.46 13.82
CA LEU A 31 4.14 0.97 13.89
C LEU A 31 5.24 1.38 12.91
N THR A 32 6.32 0.60 12.83
CA THR A 32 7.43 0.86 11.90
C THR A 32 6.94 0.92 10.44
N LEU A 33 6.07 -0.01 10.05
CA LEU A 33 5.48 -0.02 8.71
C LEU A 33 4.54 1.18 8.48
N CYS A 34 3.74 1.56 9.50
CA CYS A 34 2.94 2.78 9.48
C CYS A 34 3.80 4.01 9.18
N ASP A 35 4.91 4.14 9.89
CA ASP A 35 5.82 5.27 9.70
C ASP A 35 6.49 5.23 8.32
N MET A 36 6.94 4.07 7.85
CA MET A 36 7.50 3.90 6.51
C MET A 36 6.51 4.31 5.40
N ALA A 37 5.26 3.86 5.47
CA ALA A 37 4.26 4.22 4.47
C ALA A 37 3.81 5.68 4.58
N ASN A 38 3.76 6.25 5.80
CA ASN A 38 3.33 7.63 5.99
C ASN A 38 4.44 8.65 5.70
N THR A 39 5.70 8.26 5.66
CA THR A 39 6.81 9.17 5.30
C THR A 39 7.00 9.30 3.79
N CYS A 40 6.47 8.37 3.00
CA CYS A 40 6.55 8.40 1.54
C CYS A 40 5.24 8.89 0.91
N GLY A 41 5.28 9.99 0.13
CA GLY A 41 4.10 10.51 -0.58
C GLY A 41 3.48 9.50 -1.53
N LYS A 42 4.30 8.84 -2.36
CA LYS A 42 3.84 7.78 -3.29
C LYS A 42 3.16 6.62 -2.57
N ALA A 43 3.66 6.24 -1.40
CA ALA A 43 3.06 5.18 -0.59
C ALA A 43 1.70 5.58 -0.04
N LYS A 44 1.57 6.82 0.47
CA LYS A 44 0.29 7.37 0.92
C LYS A 44 -0.75 7.37 -0.20
N ASP A 45 -0.35 7.84 -1.38
CA ASP A 45 -1.22 7.90 -2.56
C ASP A 45 -1.66 6.49 -2.97
N PHE A 46 -0.71 5.55 -3.05
CA PHE A 46 -0.98 4.14 -3.34
C PHE A 46 -2.03 3.53 -2.38
N PHE A 47 -1.82 3.62 -1.06
CA PHE A 47 -2.79 3.08 -0.11
C PHE A 47 -4.12 3.84 -0.11
N GLY A 48 -4.10 5.13 -0.46
CA GLY A 48 -5.31 5.93 -0.70
C GLY A 48 -6.12 5.38 -1.87
N ILE A 49 -5.48 5.01 -2.98
CA ILE A 49 -6.11 4.39 -4.15
C ILE A 49 -6.71 3.03 -3.76
N ILE A 50 -5.95 2.16 -3.06
CA ILE A 50 -6.47 0.86 -2.59
C ILE A 50 -7.73 1.03 -1.74
N GLN A 51 -7.74 2.01 -0.83
CA GLN A 51 -8.92 2.30 -0.01
C GLN A 51 -10.10 2.83 -0.85
N ARG A 52 -9.86 3.66 -1.86
CA ARG A 52 -10.90 4.17 -2.76
C ARG A 52 -11.53 3.05 -3.59
N ILE A 53 -10.73 2.12 -4.10
CA ILE A 53 -11.22 0.92 -4.81
C ILE A 53 -12.16 0.12 -3.90
N TYR A 54 -11.71 -0.20 -2.68
CA TYR A 54 -12.55 -0.90 -1.70
C TYR A 54 -13.85 -0.14 -1.43
N THR A 55 -13.76 1.17 -1.19
CA THR A 55 -14.89 2.04 -0.82
C THR A 55 -15.93 2.12 -1.94
N ILE A 56 -15.52 2.20 -3.21
CA ILE A 56 -16.45 2.21 -4.35
C ILE A 56 -17.37 1.00 -4.34
N PHE A 57 -16.81 -0.19 -4.10
CA PHE A 57 -17.58 -1.44 -4.10
C PHE A 57 -18.37 -1.61 -2.80
N ALA A 58 -17.75 -1.34 -1.64
CA ALA A 58 -18.35 -1.55 -0.33
C ALA A 58 -19.54 -0.61 -0.04
N ASN A 59 -19.62 0.56 -0.70
CA ASN A 59 -20.68 1.54 -0.47
C ASN A 59 -22.06 1.12 -1.04
N SER A 60 -22.15 0.02 -1.79
CA SER A 60 -23.43 -0.43 -2.35
C SER A 60 -23.45 -1.94 -2.57
N ILE A 61 -24.52 -2.60 -2.12
CA ILE A 61 -24.72 -4.04 -2.35
C ILE A 61 -24.69 -4.36 -3.86
N LYS A 62 -25.25 -3.49 -4.70
CA LYS A 62 -25.24 -3.67 -6.16
C LYS A 62 -23.82 -3.63 -6.72
N LYS A 63 -22.99 -2.67 -6.28
CA LYS A 63 -21.60 -2.53 -6.72
C LYS A 63 -20.74 -3.69 -6.18
N TRP A 64 -20.98 -4.12 -4.96
CA TRP A 64 -20.34 -5.31 -4.40
C TRP A 64 -20.70 -6.57 -5.17
N GLN A 65 -21.92 -6.68 -5.67
CA GLN A 65 -22.32 -7.78 -6.55
C GLN A 65 -21.58 -7.71 -7.89
N ILE A 66 -21.50 -6.53 -8.53
CA ILE A 66 -20.67 -6.33 -9.74
C ILE A 66 -19.25 -6.81 -9.51
N LEU A 67 -18.62 -6.45 -8.38
CA LEU A 67 -17.29 -6.95 -8.05
C LEU A 67 -17.26 -8.48 -8.03
N LYS A 68 -18.16 -9.11 -7.26
CA LYS A 68 -18.26 -10.58 -7.14
C LYS A 68 -18.54 -11.31 -8.44
N ASP A 69 -19.26 -10.68 -9.37
CA ASP A 69 -19.57 -11.26 -10.66
C ASP A 69 -18.32 -11.30 -11.58
N ASN A 70 -17.33 -10.44 -11.32
CA ASN A 70 -16.07 -10.40 -12.06
C ASN A 70 -14.93 -11.18 -11.37
N ILE A 71 -14.88 -11.19 -10.04
CA ILE A 71 -13.79 -11.83 -9.29
C ILE A 71 -14.15 -13.27 -8.88
N THR A 72 -13.26 -14.23 -9.15
CA THR A 72 -13.46 -15.64 -8.77
C THR A 72 -12.78 -16.03 -7.45
N GLY A 73 -11.88 -15.20 -6.94
CA GLY A 73 -11.04 -15.52 -5.79
C GLY A 73 -11.20 -14.59 -4.59
N LEU A 74 -10.17 -13.77 -4.36
CA LEU A 74 -9.94 -12.98 -3.17
C LEU A 74 -10.75 -11.67 -3.21
N THR A 75 -11.52 -11.42 -2.15
CA THR A 75 -12.18 -10.13 -1.96
C THR A 75 -11.27 -9.13 -1.24
N PRO A 76 -11.33 -7.84 -1.59
CA PRO A 76 -10.55 -6.82 -0.91
C PRO A 76 -11.14 -6.57 0.48
N LYS A 77 -10.29 -6.27 1.46
CA LYS A 77 -10.70 -5.83 2.80
C LYS A 77 -10.61 -4.32 2.92
N SER A 78 -11.32 -3.74 3.89
CA SER A 78 -11.12 -2.33 4.23
C SER A 78 -9.69 -2.13 4.72
N VAL A 79 -8.99 -1.10 4.23
CA VAL A 79 -7.65 -0.76 4.70
C VAL A 79 -7.78 -0.19 6.10
N SER A 80 -7.23 -0.89 7.10
CA SER A 80 -7.15 -0.36 8.46
C SER A 80 -5.95 0.58 8.61
N ALA A 81 -6.16 1.69 9.31
CA ALA A 81 -5.07 2.57 9.76
C ALA A 81 -4.14 1.87 10.78
N THR A 82 -4.67 0.89 11.53
CA THR A 82 -3.98 0.27 12.66
C THR A 82 -3.54 -1.17 12.42
N CYS A 83 -4.00 -1.82 11.35
CA CYS A 83 -3.74 -3.25 11.09
C CYS A 83 -3.24 -3.50 9.66
N TRP A 84 -1.93 -3.77 9.53
CA TRP A 84 -1.29 -4.07 8.24
C TRP A 84 -1.77 -5.35 7.58
N GLU A 85 -2.28 -6.32 8.36
CA GLU A 85 -2.84 -7.56 7.80
C GLU A 85 -4.04 -7.30 6.89
N SER A 86 -4.88 -6.30 7.22
CA SER A 86 -5.98 -5.91 6.32
C SER A 86 -5.48 -5.34 5.00
N ARG A 87 -4.35 -4.63 5.02
CA ARG A 87 -3.76 -3.97 3.84
C ARG A 87 -3.18 -4.98 2.88
N ILE A 88 -2.44 -5.98 3.38
CA ILE A 88 -1.89 -7.03 2.53
C ILE A 88 -3.00 -7.83 1.85
N GLU A 89 -4.10 -8.17 2.54
CA GLU A 89 -5.19 -8.92 1.90
C GLU A 89 -5.82 -8.14 0.74
N SER A 90 -5.98 -6.83 0.86
CA SER A 90 -6.50 -5.99 -0.24
C SER A 90 -5.50 -5.82 -1.38
N VAL A 91 -4.23 -5.58 -1.07
CA VAL A 91 -3.15 -5.52 -2.06
C VAL A 91 -3.03 -6.85 -2.81
N LYS A 92 -3.11 -7.97 -2.09
CA LYS A 92 -3.09 -9.33 -2.65
C LYS A 92 -4.28 -9.56 -3.57
N ALA A 93 -5.50 -9.23 -3.12
CA ALA A 93 -6.71 -9.40 -3.93
C ALA A 93 -6.62 -8.64 -5.25
N ILE A 94 -6.21 -7.37 -5.21
CA ILE A 94 -6.10 -6.54 -6.41
C ILE A 94 -4.93 -7.00 -7.29
N ARG A 95 -3.76 -7.36 -6.73
CA ARG A 95 -2.60 -7.80 -7.52
C ARG A 95 -2.90 -9.04 -8.37
N PHE A 96 -3.55 -10.05 -7.79
CA PHE A 96 -3.77 -11.33 -8.48
C PHE A 96 -5.05 -11.38 -9.32
N GLN A 97 -5.86 -10.34 -9.28
CA GLN A 97 -7.12 -10.23 -10.03
C GLN A 97 -7.24 -8.86 -10.69
N PHE A 98 -6.10 -8.33 -11.12
CA PHE A 98 -5.98 -6.92 -11.48
C PHE A 98 -6.87 -6.56 -12.67
N ALA A 99 -6.93 -7.40 -13.70
CA ALA A 99 -7.83 -7.24 -14.84
C ALA A 99 -9.31 -7.28 -14.42
N ASP A 100 -9.70 -8.25 -13.59
CA ASP A 100 -11.07 -8.39 -13.07
C ASP A 100 -11.51 -7.14 -12.29
N PHE A 101 -10.62 -6.58 -11.47
CA PHE A 101 -10.91 -5.35 -10.72
C PHE A 101 -11.08 -4.14 -11.63
N ARG A 102 -10.26 -4.02 -12.69
CA ARG A 102 -10.38 -2.96 -13.69
C ARG A 102 -11.72 -3.06 -14.43
N GLU A 103 -12.09 -4.26 -14.85
CA GLU A 103 -13.35 -4.53 -15.54
C GLU A 103 -14.57 -4.26 -14.64
N ALA A 104 -14.53 -4.70 -13.38
CA ALA A 104 -15.59 -4.41 -12.41
C ALA A 104 -15.76 -2.90 -12.17
N LEU A 105 -14.68 -2.11 -12.17
CA LEU A 105 -14.75 -0.66 -12.06
C LEU A 105 -15.38 -0.02 -13.31
N LEU A 106 -15.08 -0.51 -14.51
CA LEU A 106 -15.72 -0.05 -15.75
C LEU A 106 -17.23 -0.35 -15.74
N GLN A 107 -17.63 -1.54 -15.29
CA GLN A 107 -19.04 -1.88 -15.13
C GLN A 107 -19.75 -1.00 -14.11
N VAL A 108 -19.13 -0.70 -12.96
CA VAL A 108 -19.68 0.28 -12.01
C VAL A 108 -19.84 1.66 -12.65
N ALA A 109 -18.90 2.06 -13.50
CA ALA A 109 -18.96 3.34 -14.16
C ALA A 109 -20.13 3.46 -15.14
N ASP A 110 -20.49 2.37 -15.83
CA ASP A 110 -21.53 2.36 -16.85
C ASP A 110 -22.91 1.88 -16.33
N ALA A 111 -23.00 1.42 -15.08
CA ALA A 111 -24.23 0.95 -14.44
C ALA A 111 -25.28 2.05 -14.10
N GLY A 112 -25.22 3.22 -14.73
CA GLY A 112 -26.19 4.32 -14.50
C GLY A 112 -26.17 4.90 -13.08
N ASN A 113 -25.00 4.87 -12.41
CA ASN A 113 -24.80 5.50 -11.10
C ASN A 113 -24.79 7.04 -11.19
N ASP A 114 -24.75 7.72 -10.04
CA ASP A 114 -24.54 9.16 -9.99
C ASP A 114 -23.21 9.58 -10.66
N VAL A 115 -23.16 10.81 -11.16
CA VAL A 115 -22.03 11.34 -11.94
C VAL A 115 -20.71 11.27 -11.15
N LYS A 116 -20.74 11.42 -9.83
CA LYS A 116 -19.54 11.34 -8.98
C LYS A 116 -19.03 9.89 -8.92
N THR A 117 -19.89 8.92 -8.63
CA THR A 117 -19.51 7.50 -8.67
C THR A 117 -18.97 7.11 -10.04
N SER A 118 -19.68 7.47 -11.12
CA SER A 118 -19.28 7.08 -12.48
C SER A 118 -17.90 7.65 -12.85
N SER A 119 -17.68 8.94 -12.59
CA SER A 119 -16.39 9.58 -12.87
C SER A 119 -15.26 9.03 -11.98
N GLU A 120 -15.53 8.74 -10.71
CA GLU A 120 -14.54 8.13 -9.83
C GLU A 120 -14.17 6.71 -10.27
N ALA A 121 -15.15 5.88 -10.63
CA ALA A 121 -14.92 4.52 -11.12
C ALA A 121 -14.11 4.51 -12.43
N LYS A 122 -14.44 5.39 -13.40
CA LYS A 122 -13.64 5.56 -14.63
C LYS A 122 -12.22 6.03 -14.31
N GLY A 123 -12.08 6.96 -13.36
CA GLY A 123 -10.79 7.44 -12.90
C GLY A 123 -9.91 6.33 -12.32
N LEU A 124 -10.47 5.51 -11.42
CA LEU A 124 -9.74 4.37 -10.84
C LEU A 124 -9.37 3.33 -11.91
N ALA A 125 -10.28 3.01 -12.83
CA ALA A 125 -10.04 2.00 -13.86
C ALA A 125 -8.98 2.42 -14.89
N ASN A 126 -9.03 3.68 -15.35
CA ASN A 126 -8.22 4.13 -16.48
C ASN A 126 -6.96 4.89 -16.08
N ASN A 127 -7.02 5.69 -15.01
CA ASN A 127 -5.91 6.57 -14.63
C ASN A 127 -5.11 6.04 -13.44
N GLU A 128 -5.61 5.02 -12.72
CA GLU A 128 -4.85 4.39 -11.64
C GLU A 128 -4.46 2.98 -12.07
N LEU A 129 -5.44 2.07 -12.22
CA LEU A 129 -5.17 0.69 -12.68
C LEU A 129 -4.67 0.64 -14.13
N GLY A 130 -4.91 1.69 -14.92
CA GLY A 130 -4.40 1.79 -16.29
C GLY A 130 -2.98 2.37 -16.39
N GLU A 131 -2.34 2.73 -15.29
CA GLU A 131 -1.00 3.35 -15.30
C GLU A 131 0.07 2.38 -14.81
N TYR A 132 1.17 2.29 -15.56
CA TYR A 132 2.31 1.44 -15.21
C TYR A 132 2.90 1.74 -13.83
N GLU A 133 2.89 3.00 -13.40
CA GLU A 133 3.37 3.39 -12.06
C GLU A 133 2.59 2.69 -10.94
N PHE A 134 1.28 2.52 -11.10
CA PHE A 134 0.46 1.81 -10.11
C PHE A 134 0.73 0.30 -10.12
N ILE A 135 0.94 -0.29 -11.30
CA ILE A 135 1.32 -1.72 -11.44
C ILE A 135 2.66 -1.97 -10.73
N VAL A 136 3.66 -1.12 -10.95
CA VAL A 136 4.94 -1.21 -10.24
C VAL A 136 4.74 -1.07 -8.73
N ALA A 137 3.92 -0.10 -8.29
CA ALA A 137 3.65 0.12 -6.87
C ALA A 137 2.97 -1.09 -6.20
N ILE A 138 1.94 -1.68 -6.83
CA ILE A 138 1.24 -2.84 -6.26
C ILE A 138 2.14 -4.06 -6.20
N VAL A 139 3.05 -4.22 -7.17
CA VAL A 139 4.03 -5.30 -7.16
C VAL A 139 4.96 -5.16 -5.95
N ILE A 140 5.60 -4.00 -5.81
CA ILE A 140 6.53 -3.72 -4.70
C ILE A 140 5.85 -3.88 -3.34
N TRP A 141 4.67 -3.27 -3.17
CA TRP A 141 3.96 -3.31 -1.90
C TRP A 141 3.50 -4.71 -1.54
N TYR A 142 3.08 -5.53 -2.50
CA TYR A 142 2.74 -6.93 -2.22
C TYR A 142 3.94 -7.71 -1.69
N GLU A 143 5.10 -7.63 -2.36
CA GLU A 143 6.31 -8.39 -1.97
C GLU A 143 6.80 -7.98 -0.58
N VAL A 144 6.89 -6.68 -0.33
CA VAL A 144 7.29 -6.14 0.98
C VAL A 144 6.31 -6.59 2.06
N LEU A 145 5.01 -6.39 1.85
CA LEU A 145 4.00 -6.73 2.86
C LEU A 145 3.88 -8.22 3.08
N PHE A 146 4.12 -9.05 2.06
CA PHE A 146 4.07 -10.50 2.17
C PHE A 146 5.11 -11.04 3.15
N VAL A 147 6.38 -10.65 2.98
CA VAL A 147 7.46 -11.07 3.89
C VAL A 147 7.23 -10.54 5.31
N VAL A 148 6.80 -9.28 5.41
CA VAL A 148 6.46 -8.66 6.69
C VAL A 148 5.31 -9.39 7.40
N ASN A 149 4.27 -9.78 6.67
CA ASN A 149 3.11 -10.50 7.22
C ASN A 149 3.51 -11.89 7.73
N ILE A 150 4.41 -12.58 7.02
CA ILE A 150 4.98 -13.85 7.49
C ILE A 150 5.66 -13.63 8.84
N VAL A 151 6.56 -12.65 8.95
CA VAL A 151 7.28 -12.37 10.21
C VAL A 151 6.30 -11.95 11.31
N SER A 152 5.32 -11.09 11.01
CA SER A 152 4.28 -10.68 11.96
C SER A 152 3.52 -11.89 12.53
N LYS A 153 3.09 -12.83 11.68
CA LYS A 153 2.38 -14.03 12.12
C LYS A 153 3.24 -14.94 12.99
N HIS A 154 4.52 -15.09 12.67
CA HIS A 154 5.45 -15.80 13.54
C HIS A 154 5.55 -15.12 14.89
N LEU A 155 5.79 -13.81 14.95
CA LEU A 155 5.93 -13.07 16.21
C LEU A 155 4.65 -13.10 17.08
N GLN A 156 3.49 -13.40 16.49
CA GLN A 156 2.21 -13.58 17.19
C GLN A 156 1.97 -15.03 17.67
N ALA A 157 2.83 -15.98 17.32
CA ALA A 157 2.68 -17.38 17.72
C ALA A 157 2.82 -17.54 19.24
N LYS A 158 2.00 -18.41 19.83
CA LYS A 158 1.91 -18.58 21.29
C LYS A 158 3.18 -19.20 21.89
N ASP A 159 3.89 -19.96 21.08
CA ASP A 159 5.11 -20.70 21.36
C ASP A 159 6.37 -19.97 20.85
N MET A 160 6.24 -18.69 20.47
CA MET A 160 7.35 -17.87 20.00
C MET A 160 8.41 -17.67 21.10
N LEU A 161 9.66 -18.02 20.79
CA LEU A 161 10.83 -17.78 21.64
C LEU A 161 11.54 -16.46 21.26
N ILE A 162 12.30 -15.90 22.20
CA ILE A 162 12.94 -14.58 22.01
C ILE A 162 14.09 -14.65 21.01
N ASP A 163 14.90 -15.71 21.06
CA ASP A 163 15.94 -16.03 20.10
C ASP A 163 15.37 -16.22 18.69
N ASP A 164 14.31 -17.01 18.55
CA ASP A 164 13.59 -17.15 17.27
C ASP A 164 13.08 -15.80 16.75
N ALA A 165 12.51 -14.96 17.63
CA ALA A 165 12.03 -13.64 17.25
C ALA A 165 13.16 -12.74 16.74
N ILE A 166 14.35 -12.80 17.35
CA ILE A 166 15.54 -12.07 16.89
C ILE A 166 15.93 -12.53 15.49
N ASP A 167 15.98 -13.84 15.25
CA ASP A 167 16.34 -14.41 13.96
C ASP A 167 15.34 -14.01 12.86
N LYS A 168 14.03 -14.02 13.15
CA LYS A 168 13.01 -13.55 12.20
C LYS A 168 13.19 -12.07 11.84
N VAL A 169 13.51 -11.23 12.82
CA VAL A 169 13.75 -9.79 12.58
C VAL A 169 15.04 -9.57 11.79
N GLN A 170 16.12 -10.30 12.09
CA GLN A 170 17.37 -10.24 11.31
C GLN A 170 17.17 -10.71 9.86
N GLY A 171 16.37 -11.75 9.65
CA GLY A 171 15.95 -12.20 8.33
C GLY A 171 15.19 -11.11 7.57
N LEU A 172 14.26 -10.42 8.24
CA LEU A 172 13.51 -9.30 7.65
C LEU A 172 14.43 -8.12 7.26
N ILE A 173 15.40 -7.77 8.10
CA ILE A 173 16.40 -6.74 7.80
C ILE A 173 17.23 -7.14 6.56
N SER A 174 17.64 -8.40 6.49
CA SER A 174 18.42 -8.92 5.36
C SER A 174 17.62 -8.91 4.07
N PHE A 175 16.33 -9.27 4.13
CA PHE A 175 15.40 -9.13 3.01
C PHE A 175 15.34 -7.69 2.51
N PHE A 176 15.12 -6.69 3.39
CA PHE A 176 15.06 -5.29 2.97
C PHE A 176 16.36 -4.78 2.36
N LYS A 177 17.52 -5.21 2.89
CA LYS A 177 18.83 -4.89 2.31
C LYS A 177 18.95 -5.44 0.89
N ASN A 178 18.62 -6.71 0.68
CA ASN A 178 18.68 -7.32 -0.64
C ASN A 178 17.67 -6.70 -1.62
N TYR A 179 16.44 -6.45 -1.15
CA TYR A 179 15.38 -5.85 -1.96
C TYR A 179 15.75 -4.45 -2.46
N ARG A 180 16.56 -3.70 -1.68
CA ARG A 180 17.08 -2.40 -2.11
C ARG A 180 18.04 -2.49 -3.30
N GLU A 181 18.83 -3.57 -3.38
CA GLU A 181 19.84 -3.75 -4.42
C GLU A 181 19.23 -4.28 -5.73
N ILE A 182 18.38 -5.31 -5.64
CA ILE A 182 17.86 -6.02 -6.82
C ILE A 182 16.33 -6.01 -6.93
N GLY A 183 15.62 -5.87 -5.80
CA GLY A 183 14.18 -6.05 -5.75
C GLY A 183 13.39 -5.05 -6.59
N PHE A 184 13.86 -3.80 -6.72
CA PHE A 184 13.20 -2.82 -7.59
C PHE A 184 13.25 -3.22 -9.08
N LEU A 185 14.38 -3.77 -9.54
CA LEU A 185 14.51 -4.22 -10.94
C LEU A 185 13.65 -5.46 -11.21
N GLU A 186 13.62 -6.39 -10.26
CA GLU A 186 12.75 -7.58 -10.32
C GLU A 186 11.26 -7.21 -10.32
N ALA A 187 10.87 -6.23 -9.50
CA ALA A 187 9.52 -5.68 -9.46
C ALA A 187 9.14 -4.99 -10.77
N LEU A 188 10.07 -4.24 -11.40
CA LEU A 188 9.84 -3.66 -12.72
C LEU A 188 9.61 -4.74 -13.78
N GLN A 189 10.38 -5.83 -13.76
CA GLN A 189 10.17 -6.91 -14.73
C GLN A 189 8.80 -7.56 -14.54
N THR A 190 8.44 -7.89 -13.31
CA THR A 190 7.12 -8.46 -12.99
C THR A 190 5.98 -7.51 -13.39
N ALA A 191 6.16 -6.20 -13.17
CA ALA A 191 5.17 -5.20 -13.56
C ALA A 191 5.02 -5.08 -15.08
N LYS A 192 6.10 -5.24 -15.86
CA LYS A 192 6.02 -5.27 -17.32
C LYS A 192 5.18 -6.42 -17.82
N ASP A 193 5.37 -7.61 -17.24
CA ASP A 193 4.62 -8.79 -17.62
C ASP A 193 3.11 -8.57 -17.39
N ILE A 194 2.73 -8.03 -16.23
CA ILE A 194 1.34 -7.65 -15.92
C ILE A 194 0.83 -6.56 -16.88
N ALA A 195 1.62 -5.54 -17.17
CA ALA A 195 1.23 -4.46 -18.08
C ALA A 195 1.00 -4.96 -19.51
N HIS A 196 1.84 -5.88 -19.99
CA HIS A 196 1.70 -6.52 -21.30
C HIS A 196 0.44 -7.38 -21.40
N GLU A 197 0.09 -8.15 -20.36
CA GLU A 197 -1.16 -8.90 -20.30
C GLU A 197 -2.41 -8.00 -20.38
N MET A 198 -2.28 -6.74 -19.97
CA MET A 198 -3.37 -5.77 -19.89
C MET A 198 -3.40 -4.73 -21.01
N ASP A 199 -2.49 -4.82 -21.97
CA ASP A 199 -2.27 -3.81 -23.02
C ASP A 199 -2.07 -2.39 -22.44
N ILE A 200 -1.27 -2.29 -21.38
CA ILE A 200 -0.89 -1.04 -20.73
C ILE A 200 0.52 -0.65 -21.14
N ASP A 201 0.71 0.62 -21.54
CA ASP A 201 2.03 1.16 -21.88
C ASP A 201 2.96 1.15 -20.66
N THR A 202 4.21 0.72 -20.87
CA THR A 202 5.20 0.56 -19.78
C THR A 202 6.03 1.83 -19.53
N SER A 203 5.58 2.98 -20.03
CA SER A 203 6.25 4.25 -19.77
C SER A 203 5.74 4.92 -18.49
N PHE A 204 6.66 5.52 -17.74
CA PHE A 204 6.27 6.37 -16.62
C PHE A 204 5.74 7.70 -17.15
N ARG A 205 4.63 8.16 -16.57
CA ARG A 205 4.05 9.45 -16.92
C ARG A 205 5.09 10.56 -16.72
N LYS A 206 5.43 11.26 -17.82
CA LYS A 206 6.30 12.43 -17.75
C LYS A 206 5.58 13.55 -17.03
N ARG A 207 6.12 14.00 -15.91
CA ARG A 207 5.59 15.17 -15.19
C ARG A 207 5.72 16.38 -16.12
N ARG A 208 4.64 17.14 -16.28
CA ARG A 208 4.68 18.39 -17.05
C ARG A 208 5.68 19.33 -16.40
N GLU A 209 6.68 19.77 -17.16
CA GLU A 209 7.56 20.86 -16.75
C GLU A 209 6.73 22.13 -16.58
N ILE A 210 6.61 22.60 -15.34
CA ILE A 210 5.93 23.86 -15.04
C ILE A 210 6.90 24.97 -15.42
N LYS A 211 6.72 25.55 -16.60
CA LYS A 211 7.44 26.76 -17.00
C LYS A 211 6.85 27.94 -16.24
N ARG A 212 7.63 28.52 -15.31
CA ARG A 212 7.27 29.79 -14.67
C ARG A 212 7.20 30.89 -15.74
N LYS A 213 6.27 31.82 -15.55
CA LYS A 213 6.20 33.06 -16.35
C LYS A 213 7.49 33.85 -16.12
N ARG A 214 8.31 34.00 -17.17
CA ARG A 214 9.55 34.79 -17.12
C ARG A 214 9.22 36.28 -17.13
N HIS A 215 9.95 37.05 -16.34
CA HIS A 215 9.98 38.50 -16.50
C HIS A 215 10.99 38.88 -17.58
N PHE A 216 10.81 40.05 -18.21
CA PHE A 216 11.56 40.47 -19.41
C PHE A 216 13.08 40.46 -19.20
N ASP A 217 13.54 40.67 -17.97
CA ASP A 217 14.97 40.77 -17.62
C ASP A 217 15.60 39.45 -17.14
N GLU A 218 14.85 38.33 -17.07
CA GLU A 218 15.39 37.04 -16.60
C GLU A 218 16.14 36.29 -17.71
N ASN A 219 17.43 36.03 -17.47
CA ASN A 219 18.30 35.31 -18.40
C ASN A 219 17.93 33.81 -18.47
N PRO A 220 17.92 33.14 -19.64
CA PRO A 220 17.41 31.77 -19.79
C PRO A 220 18.10 30.71 -18.91
N ASP A 221 19.36 30.96 -18.53
CA ASP A 221 20.22 29.99 -17.84
C ASP A 221 20.07 30.01 -16.31
N GLU A 222 19.53 31.08 -15.71
CA GLU A 222 19.32 31.16 -14.25
C GLU A 222 18.08 30.38 -13.79
N ALA A 223 17.11 30.16 -14.68
CA ALA A 223 15.83 29.53 -14.33
C ALA A 223 15.92 28.00 -14.07
N ASN A 224 16.98 27.33 -14.52
CA ASN A 224 17.11 25.87 -14.46
C ASN A 224 17.82 25.35 -13.20
N ILE A 225 18.41 26.22 -12.38
CA ILE A 225 19.20 25.81 -11.20
C ILE A 225 18.30 25.45 -10.00
N ALA A 226 17.06 25.97 -9.95
CA ALA A 226 16.20 25.85 -8.77
C ALA A 226 15.42 24.53 -8.64
N HIS A 227 15.56 23.57 -9.57
CA HIS A 227 14.77 22.32 -9.58
C HIS A 227 15.58 21.03 -9.38
N SER A 228 16.84 21.12 -8.94
CA SER A 228 17.71 19.95 -8.71
C SER A 228 18.07 19.72 -7.23
N LEU A 229 17.09 19.85 -6.31
CA LEU A 229 17.17 19.37 -4.93
C LEU A 229 15.91 18.59 -4.56
#